data_AF-A0A8H6A713-F1
#
_entry.id   AF-A0A8H6A713-F1
#
_cell.length_a   1.000
_cell.length_b   1.000
_cell.length_c   1.000
_cell.angle_alpha   90.00
_cell.angle_beta   90.00
_cell.angle_gamma   90.00
#
_symmetry.space_group_name_H-M   'P 1'
#
loop_
_entity.id
_entity.type
_entity.pdbx_description
1 polymer ?
#
loop_
_entity_poly.entity_id
_entity_poly.type
_entity_poly.pdbx_seq_one_letter_code
_entity_poly.pdbx_strand_id
1 'polypeptide(L)'
;MSMKPQNIGIKAIEIYFPSRYVPQPELETFLGASAGKFTIGLGQQKMSFCDDREDIYSLALTTVSSLLRKYSIDPKTIGRLEVGTETLLDKSKSCKSVLMQLFSDNPDIEGVDTCNACYGGTNALFNAVNWIESSAWDGRNAIVVAGDIALYDTPAARPTGGVGCVAMLIGPDAPLVLEPLRASYMKHVYDFYKADFKSEYPLVDGHFSNTCYIQALDGCYERYRSKRLAKTNGAANGVENKDSFLDTFDYMVFHAPNCKLVVKGYGRLLFNDFRLEPDRFDDVPSEIRNVEYAASLTDKSIEKACIGLIKEKFLERVQPSLTAPANCGNMYTASLYSGLVSLLSNVPNEELQDKSIGMFSYGGGLASSMFSFQVKGDITDIAQKIQLHNRLDERTAVTPEVYDEMCQLREKAYQQRNYTPEGSIDSLAPGTYYLTHVDDMFRRKYEMKPKQARNVPADPAPLIRNSVPTISVCGAAGGFAVDLLRGRAEGSSSLAPLYHGFAPGEILPRQGNTNEFGGAAFAVETQEDLEYASQTLPGATGIYELDRAPGGGLAVTFRDPVDGFLLHLVYGQGSKTETK
;
A
#
# COMPACT_ATOMS: atom_id res chain seq x y z
N MET A 1 29.75 -34.41 2.54
CA MET A 1 28.51 -33.99 1.86
C MET A 1 28.30 -32.52 2.17
N SER A 2 28.30 -31.64 1.17
CA SER A 2 27.84 -30.26 1.40
C SER A 2 26.38 -30.34 1.86
N MET A 3 26.05 -29.78 3.02
CA MET A 3 24.66 -29.75 3.49
C MET A 3 23.84 -28.92 2.51
N LYS A 4 22.74 -29.48 2.00
CA LYS A 4 21.81 -28.73 1.14
C LYS A 4 21.29 -27.52 1.92
N PRO A 5 21.26 -26.31 1.32
CA PRO A 5 20.73 -25.13 2.00
C PRO A 5 19.30 -25.41 2.48
N GLN A 6 19.01 -24.99 3.71
CA GLN A 6 17.69 -25.11 4.33
C GLN A 6 17.13 -23.71 4.59
N ASN A 7 15.81 -23.64 4.79
CA ASN A 7 15.12 -22.41 5.20
C ASN A 7 15.46 -21.22 4.27
N ILE A 8 15.42 -21.47 2.96
CA ILE A 8 15.77 -20.45 1.96
C ILE A 8 14.64 -19.44 1.87
N GLY A 9 14.97 -18.17 1.93
CA GLY A 9 13.98 -17.10 1.82
C GLY A 9 14.57 -15.72 2.05
N ILE A 10 13.74 -14.78 2.51
CA ILE A 10 14.11 -13.37 2.67
C ILE A 10 14.85 -13.18 4.00
N LYS A 11 16.13 -12.80 3.91
CA LYS A 11 17.01 -12.47 5.04
C LYS A 11 16.93 -11.00 5.44
N ALA A 12 16.73 -10.13 4.46
CA ALA A 12 16.61 -8.69 4.63
C ALA A 12 15.76 -8.12 3.50
N ILE A 13 15.04 -7.04 3.78
CA ILE A 13 14.21 -6.36 2.79
C ILE A 13 14.28 -4.85 3.02
N GLU A 14 14.29 -4.10 1.92
CA GLU A 14 14.33 -2.64 1.90
C GLU A 14 13.34 -2.13 0.86
N ILE A 15 12.74 -0.97 1.13
CA ILE A 15 11.81 -0.30 0.22
C ILE A 15 12.28 1.13 -0.03
N TYR A 16 12.06 1.61 -1.25
CA TYR A 16 12.16 3.00 -1.63
C TYR A 16 10.83 3.45 -2.26
N PHE A 17 10.43 4.66 -1.92
CA PHE A 17 9.37 5.41 -2.57
C PHE A 17 9.79 6.89 -2.55
N PRO A 18 9.41 7.69 -3.56
CA PRO A 18 9.74 9.11 -3.61
C PRO A 18 9.30 9.89 -2.38
N SER A 19 10.00 10.98 -2.10
CA SER A 19 9.76 11.88 -0.95
C SER A 19 8.54 12.79 -1.12
N ARG A 20 7.87 12.76 -2.27
CA ARG A 20 6.67 13.55 -2.57
C ARG A 20 5.48 12.65 -2.87
N TYR A 21 4.28 13.13 -2.56
CA TYR A 21 3.03 12.48 -2.93
C TYR A 21 1.94 13.51 -3.24
N VAL A 22 0.95 13.09 -4.04
CA VAL A 22 -0.30 13.82 -4.22
C VAL A 22 -1.40 13.21 -3.33
N PRO A 23 -2.11 14.00 -2.52
CA PRO A 23 -3.24 13.51 -1.73
C PRO A 23 -4.41 13.10 -2.63
N GLN A 24 -4.98 11.91 -2.41
CA GLN A 24 -6.11 11.42 -3.22
C GLN A 24 -7.38 12.28 -3.10
N PRO A 25 -7.77 12.83 -1.93
CA PRO A 25 -8.92 13.75 -1.84
C PRO A 25 -8.77 15.01 -2.71
N GLU A 26 -7.55 15.56 -2.79
CA GLU A 26 -7.27 16.72 -3.63
C GLU A 26 -7.33 16.33 -5.12
N LEU A 27 -6.79 15.15 -5.46
CA LEU A 27 -6.87 14.61 -6.81
C LEU A 27 -8.31 14.29 -7.24
N GLU A 28 -9.19 13.88 -6.33
CA GLU A 28 -10.64 13.72 -6.58
C GLU A 28 -11.22 15.04 -7.08
N THR A 29 -10.97 16.13 -6.35
CA THR A 29 -11.46 17.46 -6.69
C THR A 29 -10.89 17.94 -8.04
N PHE A 30 -9.57 17.81 -8.22
CA PHE A 30 -8.87 18.23 -9.44
C PHE A 30 -9.37 17.52 -10.71
N LEU A 31 -9.68 16.22 -10.61
CA LEU A 31 -10.17 15.41 -11.73
C LEU A 31 -11.70 15.46 -11.90
N GLY A 32 -12.42 16.26 -11.10
CA GLY A 32 -13.88 16.34 -11.13
C GLY A 32 -14.58 15.04 -10.70
N ALA A 33 -13.93 14.24 -9.86
CA ALA A 33 -14.50 13.04 -9.26
C ALA A 33 -15.33 13.37 -8.01
N SER A 34 -16.34 12.55 -7.73
CA SER A 34 -17.09 12.63 -6.48
C SER A 34 -16.20 12.29 -5.28
N ALA A 35 -16.39 12.98 -4.17
CA ALA A 35 -15.72 12.68 -2.90
C ALA A 35 -15.85 11.18 -2.55
N GLY A 36 -14.75 10.57 -2.12
CA GLY A 36 -14.72 9.16 -1.77
C GLY A 36 -14.46 8.21 -2.94
N LYS A 37 -14.46 8.68 -4.20
CA LYS A 37 -14.27 7.80 -5.36
C LYS A 37 -12.91 7.11 -5.35
N PHE A 38 -11.86 7.80 -4.94
CA PHE A 38 -10.51 7.26 -4.86
C PHE A 38 -10.21 6.75 -3.44
N THR A 39 -10.55 7.54 -2.42
CA THR A 39 -10.27 7.17 -1.02
C THR A 39 -11.05 5.98 -0.51
N ILE A 40 -12.30 5.81 -0.92
CA ILE A 40 -13.16 4.67 -0.54
C ILE A 40 -13.29 3.70 -1.71
N GLY A 41 -13.57 4.21 -2.91
CA GLY A 41 -13.82 3.40 -4.10
C GLY A 41 -12.59 2.63 -4.59
N LEU A 42 -11.39 3.21 -4.47
CA LEU A 42 -10.11 2.53 -4.74
C LEU A 42 -9.38 2.13 -3.45
N GLY A 43 -9.72 2.74 -2.31
CA GLY A 43 -9.03 2.55 -1.05
C GLY A 43 -7.64 3.19 -1.02
N GLN A 44 -7.43 4.25 -1.81
CA GLN A 44 -6.15 4.93 -1.94
C GLN A 44 -6.14 6.26 -1.18
N GLN A 45 -5.09 6.54 -0.41
CA GLN A 45 -4.99 7.76 0.41
C GLN A 45 -4.01 8.77 -0.17
N LYS A 46 -2.85 8.29 -0.61
CA LYS A 46 -1.75 9.12 -1.15
C LYS A 46 -1.13 8.38 -2.33
N MET A 47 -0.68 9.10 -3.35
CA MET A 47 -0.03 8.51 -4.52
C MET A 47 1.38 9.08 -4.68
N SER A 48 2.39 8.21 -4.68
CA SER A 48 3.77 8.59 -4.94
C SER A 48 3.99 8.78 -6.43
N PHE A 49 4.83 9.74 -6.78
CA PHE A 49 5.22 10.02 -8.15
C PHE A 49 6.66 10.56 -8.16
N CYS A 50 7.28 10.58 -9.34
CA CYS A 50 8.57 11.21 -9.54
C CYS A 50 8.55 12.05 -10.82
N ASP A 51 9.47 13.01 -10.90
CA ASP A 51 9.68 13.86 -12.06
C ASP A 51 10.76 13.25 -12.99
N ASP A 52 11.46 14.11 -13.72
CA ASP A 52 12.55 13.76 -14.64
C ASP A 52 13.89 13.44 -13.94
N ARG A 53 13.99 13.60 -12.61
CA ARG A 53 15.20 13.28 -11.83
C ARG A 53 15.28 11.82 -11.43
N GLU A 54 14.16 11.10 -11.38
CA GLU A 54 14.15 9.70 -10.98
C GLU A 54 13.63 8.80 -12.10
N ASP A 55 14.30 7.68 -12.28
CA ASP A 55 13.97 6.65 -13.25
C ASP A 55 14.20 5.26 -12.63
N ILE A 56 13.80 4.19 -13.32
CA ILE A 56 13.94 2.84 -12.75
C ILE A 56 15.37 2.51 -12.30
N TYR A 57 16.39 3.04 -12.98
CA TYR A 57 17.78 2.79 -12.59
C TYR A 57 18.12 3.53 -11.29
N SER A 58 17.69 4.78 -11.15
CA SER A 58 17.93 5.55 -9.93
C SER A 58 17.14 4.99 -8.73
N LEU A 59 15.90 4.53 -8.94
CA LEU A 59 15.11 3.82 -7.91
C LEU A 59 15.80 2.54 -7.44
N ALA A 60 16.27 1.72 -8.39
CA ALA A 60 16.96 0.47 -8.08
C ALA A 60 18.31 0.72 -7.39
N LEU A 61 19.12 1.66 -7.88
CA LEU A 61 20.39 2.06 -7.25
C LEU A 61 20.18 2.53 -5.81
N THR A 62 19.16 3.35 -5.58
CA THR A 62 18.80 3.85 -4.24
C THR A 62 18.43 2.72 -3.30
N THR A 63 17.57 1.81 -3.75
CA THR A 63 17.04 0.73 -2.92
C THR A 63 18.12 -0.29 -2.57
N VAL A 64 18.93 -0.71 -3.55
CA VAL A 64 20.02 -1.67 -3.34
C VAL A 64 21.14 -1.06 -2.50
N SER A 65 21.54 0.19 -2.77
CA SER A 65 22.53 0.89 -1.93
C SER A 65 22.05 1.04 -0.48
N SER A 66 20.76 1.31 -0.27
CA SER A 66 20.16 1.37 1.06
C SER A 66 20.16 0.01 1.76
N LEU A 67 19.78 -1.07 1.06
CA LEU A 67 19.81 -2.45 1.57
C LEU A 67 21.23 -2.83 2.02
N LEU A 68 22.22 -2.67 1.13
CA LEU A 68 23.62 -3.01 1.42
C LEU A 68 24.12 -2.28 2.67
N ARG A 69 23.84 -0.97 2.77
CA ARG A 69 24.26 -0.13 3.88
C ARG A 69 23.55 -0.48 5.20
N LYS A 70 22.22 -0.54 5.21
CA LYS A 70 21.43 -0.73 6.45
C LYS A 70 21.67 -2.10 7.08
N TYR A 71 21.93 -3.12 6.27
CA TYR A 71 22.19 -4.47 6.74
C TYR A 71 23.68 -4.83 6.77
N SER A 72 24.57 -3.87 6.48
CA SER A 72 26.03 -4.07 6.44
C SER A 72 26.45 -5.28 5.59
N ILE A 73 25.82 -5.43 4.43
CA ILE A 73 26.06 -6.54 3.51
C ILE A 73 27.31 -6.21 2.69
N ASP A 74 28.32 -7.07 2.75
CA ASP A 74 29.48 -6.99 1.87
C ASP A 74 29.06 -7.36 0.44
N PRO A 75 29.22 -6.45 -0.55
CA PRO A 75 28.91 -6.73 -1.96
C PRO A 75 29.59 -8.00 -2.52
N LYS A 76 30.72 -8.44 -1.96
CA LYS A 76 31.42 -9.68 -2.35
C LYS A 76 30.67 -10.96 -1.96
N THR A 77 29.73 -10.87 -1.02
CA THR A 77 28.90 -11.99 -0.56
C THR A 77 27.66 -12.24 -1.41
N ILE A 78 27.52 -11.51 -2.53
CA ILE A 78 26.42 -11.65 -3.48
C ILE A 78 26.88 -12.43 -4.70
N GLY A 79 26.19 -13.53 -5.02
CA GLY A 79 26.47 -14.37 -6.20
C GLY A 79 25.40 -14.29 -7.28
N ARG A 80 24.23 -13.73 -6.97
CA ARG A 80 23.16 -13.46 -7.93
C ARG A 80 22.47 -12.12 -7.66
N LEU A 81 22.16 -11.37 -8.71
CA LEU A 81 21.38 -10.14 -8.67
C LEU A 81 20.40 -10.15 -9.84
N GLU A 82 19.11 -10.08 -9.56
CA GLU A 82 18.06 -10.14 -10.60
C GLU A 82 17.01 -9.05 -10.39
N VAL A 83 16.57 -8.41 -11.48
CA VAL A 83 15.62 -7.30 -11.44
C VAL A 83 14.32 -7.69 -12.13
N GLY A 84 13.20 -7.58 -11.42
CA GLY A 84 11.87 -7.57 -11.99
C GLY A 84 11.40 -6.14 -12.22
N THR A 85 11.10 -5.77 -13.46
CA THR A 85 10.52 -4.46 -13.79
C THR A 85 9.77 -4.51 -15.11
N GLU A 86 8.76 -3.66 -15.25
CA GLU A 86 8.06 -3.36 -16.50
C GLU A 86 8.22 -1.89 -16.95
N THR A 87 9.06 -1.12 -16.25
CA THR A 87 9.51 0.23 -16.65
C THR A 87 10.79 0.11 -17.49
N LEU A 88 10.64 -0.09 -18.80
CA LEU A 88 11.77 -0.29 -19.72
C LEU A 88 12.29 1.05 -20.26
N LEU A 89 13.57 1.34 -20.01
CA LEU A 89 14.27 2.50 -20.61
C LEU A 89 15.15 2.11 -21.79
N ASP A 90 15.64 0.87 -21.81
CA ASP A 90 16.45 0.27 -22.87
C ASP A 90 15.86 -1.10 -23.23
N LYS A 91 15.93 -1.47 -24.51
CA LYS A 91 15.35 -2.72 -25.04
C LYS A 91 16.31 -3.91 -24.97
N SER A 92 17.56 -3.68 -24.61
CA SER A 92 18.63 -4.67 -24.58
C SER A 92 19.44 -4.60 -23.28
N LYS A 93 19.87 -3.40 -22.88
CA LYS A 93 20.63 -3.19 -21.65
C LYS A 93 19.71 -3.32 -20.43
N SER A 94 20.04 -4.26 -19.56
CA SER A 94 19.30 -4.52 -18.32
C SER A 94 19.56 -3.48 -17.24
N CYS A 95 18.57 -3.21 -16.40
CA CYS A 95 18.69 -2.51 -15.12
C CYS A 95 19.74 -3.19 -14.22
N LYS A 96 19.77 -4.52 -14.20
CA LYS A 96 20.81 -5.30 -13.49
C LYS A 96 22.23 -4.84 -13.85
N SER A 97 22.51 -4.61 -15.13
CA SER A 97 23.84 -4.17 -15.57
C SER A 97 24.20 -2.75 -15.09
N VAL A 98 23.20 -1.92 -14.80
CA VAL A 98 23.41 -0.59 -14.18
C VAL A 98 23.72 -0.74 -12.69
N LEU A 99 23.06 -1.67 -12.00
CA LEU A 99 23.31 -1.95 -10.59
C LEU A 99 24.70 -2.51 -10.31
N MET A 100 25.36 -3.15 -11.29
CA MET A 100 26.74 -3.63 -11.15
C MET A 100 27.75 -2.54 -10.74
N GLN A 101 27.43 -1.26 -10.93
CA GLN A 101 28.22 -0.13 -10.41
C GLN A 101 28.36 -0.14 -8.87
N LEU A 102 27.44 -0.79 -8.15
CA LEU A 102 27.50 -0.96 -6.69
C LEU A 102 28.37 -2.16 -6.27
N PHE A 103 28.86 -2.96 -7.22
CA PHE A 103 29.56 -4.23 -7.01
C PHE A 103 30.89 -4.28 -7.75
N SER A 104 31.55 -3.14 -7.97
CA SER A 104 32.73 -3.02 -8.86
C SER A 104 33.87 -4.00 -8.58
N ASP A 105 34.04 -4.46 -7.34
CA ASP A 105 35.06 -5.45 -6.96
C ASP A 105 34.58 -6.92 -7.04
N ASN A 106 33.33 -7.15 -7.41
CA ASN A 106 32.68 -8.46 -7.54
C ASN A 106 31.93 -8.55 -8.90
N PRO A 107 32.63 -8.87 -10.00
CA PRO A 107 32.00 -8.97 -11.32
C PRO A 107 31.27 -10.30 -11.55
N ASP A 108 31.54 -11.33 -10.76
CA ASP A 108 30.98 -12.67 -10.90
C ASP A 108 29.66 -12.79 -10.15
N ILE A 109 28.61 -12.20 -10.73
CA ILE A 109 27.25 -12.17 -10.20
C ILE A 109 26.25 -12.54 -11.30
N GLU A 110 25.59 -13.69 -11.16
CA GLU A 110 24.54 -14.16 -12.08
C GLU A 110 23.27 -13.27 -12.04
N GLY A 111 22.36 -13.49 -12.99
CA GLY A 111 21.06 -12.80 -13.06
C GLY A 111 21.06 -11.61 -14.02
N VAL A 112 19.87 -11.27 -14.49
CA VAL A 112 19.57 -10.19 -15.45
C VAL A 112 18.21 -9.55 -15.11
N ASP A 113 17.53 -8.93 -16.07
CA ASP A 113 16.17 -8.48 -15.88
C ASP A 113 15.17 -9.57 -16.30
N THR A 114 14.02 -9.65 -15.63
CA THR A 114 12.88 -10.48 -16.01
C THR A 114 11.61 -9.64 -16.04
N CYS A 115 10.83 -9.76 -17.11
CA CYS A 115 9.65 -8.92 -17.32
C CYS A 115 8.43 -9.73 -17.74
N ASN A 116 7.33 -9.54 -17.01
CA ASN A 116 5.95 -9.76 -17.47
C ASN A 116 5.05 -8.88 -16.58
N ALA A 117 4.86 -7.63 -16.97
CA ALA A 117 4.09 -6.65 -16.18
C ALA A 117 4.51 -6.69 -14.69
N CYS A 118 3.53 -6.58 -13.78
CA CYS A 118 3.75 -6.59 -12.33
C CYS A 118 4.23 -7.94 -11.74
N TYR A 119 4.39 -8.99 -12.55
CA TYR A 119 4.85 -10.32 -12.09
C TYR A 119 6.38 -10.46 -12.03
N GLY A 120 7.14 -9.56 -12.69
CA GLY A 120 8.59 -9.68 -12.85
C GLY A 120 9.35 -9.91 -11.55
N GLY A 121 9.01 -9.19 -10.47
CA GLY A 121 9.67 -9.34 -9.17
C GLY A 121 9.50 -10.72 -8.54
N THR A 122 8.33 -11.36 -8.73
CA THR A 122 8.07 -12.74 -8.29
C THR A 122 8.83 -13.77 -9.10
N ASN A 123 8.96 -13.56 -10.41
CA ASN A 123 9.80 -14.42 -11.22
C ASN A 123 11.27 -14.35 -10.77
N ALA A 124 11.77 -13.13 -10.50
CA ALA A 124 13.14 -12.93 -9.99
C ALA A 124 13.35 -13.60 -8.62
N LEU A 125 12.36 -13.51 -7.70
CA LEU A 125 12.38 -14.23 -6.43
C LEU A 125 12.49 -15.75 -6.64
N PHE A 126 11.66 -16.31 -7.51
CA PHE A 126 11.67 -17.75 -7.79
C PHE A 126 12.99 -18.18 -8.43
N ASN A 127 13.53 -17.40 -9.35
CA ASN A 127 14.83 -17.68 -9.97
C ASN A 127 15.97 -17.64 -8.95
N ALA A 128 15.95 -16.68 -8.02
CA ALA A 128 16.94 -16.60 -6.94
C ALA A 128 16.89 -17.80 -6.00
N VAL A 129 15.70 -18.21 -5.54
CA VAL A 129 15.55 -19.40 -4.70
C VAL A 129 15.96 -20.66 -5.44
N ASN A 130 15.53 -20.83 -6.69
CA ASN A 130 15.90 -21.99 -7.50
C ASN A 130 17.43 -22.05 -7.72
N TRP A 131 18.10 -20.90 -7.90
CA TRP A 131 19.55 -20.83 -8.01
C TRP A 131 20.25 -21.30 -6.73
N ILE A 132 19.79 -20.86 -5.55
CA ILE A 132 20.32 -21.31 -4.25
C ILE A 132 20.13 -22.82 -4.05
N GLU A 133 19.00 -23.38 -4.49
CA GLU A 133 18.71 -24.81 -4.42
C GLU A 133 19.49 -25.66 -5.44
N SER A 134 20.13 -25.03 -6.42
CA SER A 134 20.76 -25.71 -7.55
C SER A 134 22.19 -26.17 -7.26
N SER A 135 22.74 -27.02 -8.13
CA SER A 135 24.15 -27.38 -8.10
C SER A 135 25.09 -26.24 -8.50
N ALA A 136 24.56 -25.13 -9.03
CA ALA A 136 25.33 -23.94 -9.39
C ALA A 136 25.48 -22.94 -8.23
N TRP A 137 24.80 -23.18 -7.09
CA TRP A 137 24.96 -22.32 -5.92
C TRP A 137 26.38 -22.39 -5.38
N ASP A 138 26.97 -21.22 -5.16
CA ASP A 138 28.36 -21.05 -4.73
C ASP A 138 28.50 -20.65 -3.24
N GLY A 139 27.40 -20.72 -2.48
CA GLY A 139 27.35 -20.35 -1.07
C GLY A 139 27.03 -18.88 -0.80
N ARG A 140 26.97 -18.02 -1.84
CA ARG A 140 26.67 -16.58 -1.70
C ARG A 140 25.17 -16.32 -1.67
N ASN A 141 24.77 -15.15 -1.16
CA ASN A 141 23.37 -14.72 -1.17
C ASN A 141 22.97 -14.21 -2.57
N ALA A 142 21.67 -14.13 -2.82
CA ALA A 142 21.11 -13.45 -3.98
C ALA A 142 20.44 -12.12 -3.56
N ILE A 143 20.39 -11.15 -4.45
CA ILE A 143 19.56 -9.95 -4.31
C ILE A 143 18.50 -9.96 -5.41
N VAL A 144 17.25 -9.76 -5.01
CA VAL A 144 16.11 -9.57 -5.91
C VAL A 144 15.66 -8.13 -5.80
N VAL A 145 15.49 -7.46 -6.93
CA VAL A 145 14.99 -6.09 -7.00
C VAL A 145 13.68 -6.10 -7.77
N ALA A 146 12.62 -5.52 -7.21
CA ALA A 146 11.36 -5.26 -7.89
C ALA A 146 11.12 -3.76 -7.85
N GLY A 147 10.80 -3.11 -8.94
CA GLY A 147 10.59 -1.67 -8.91
C GLY A 147 10.07 -1.14 -10.22
N ASP A 148 9.28 -0.07 -10.13
CA ASP A 148 8.59 0.49 -11.28
C ASP A 148 8.10 1.92 -11.02
N ILE A 149 7.76 2.57 -12.12
CA ILE A 149 7.04 3.83 -12.20
C ILE A 149 5.74 3.56 -12.96
N ALA A 150 4.61 3.61 -12.24
CA ALA A 150 3.28 3.35 -12.76
C ALA A 150 2.55 4.65 -13.09
N LEU A 151 2.33 4.88 -14.39
CA LEU A 151 1.73 6.09 -14.93
C LEU A 151 0.60 5.77 -15.90
N TYR A 152 -0.42 6.62 -15.89
CA TYR A 152 -1.61 6.50 -16.73
C TYR A 152 -2.07 7.87 -17.21
N ASP A 153 -2.45 7.94 -18.48
CA ASP A 153 -2.90 9.16 -19.15
C ASP A 153 -4.37 9.48 -18.83
N THR A 154 -5.24 8.46 -18.75
CA THR A 154 -6.68 8.65 -18.58
C THR A 154 -7.05 9.11 -17.16
N PRO A 155 -8.02 10.05 -17.01
CA PRO A 155 -8.50 10.49 -15.70
C PRO A 155 -9.03 9.36 -14.81
N ALA A 156 -9.50 8.26 -15.40
CA ALA A 156 -10.03 7.12 -14.65
C ALA A 156 -8.93 6.22 -14.05
N ALA A 157 -7.80 6.07 -14.74
CA ALA A 157 -6.69 5.22 -14.29
C ALA A 157 -5.58 5.99 -13.58
N ARG A 158 -5.43 7.29 -13.85
CA ARG A 158 -4.42 8.18 -13.23
C ARG A 158 -4.34 8.05 -11.70
N PRO A 159 -5.45 7.95 -10.93
CA PRO A 159 -5.40 7.80 -9.46
C PRO A 159 -4.86 6.44 -8.98
N THR A 160 -4.63 5.49 -9.89
CA THR A 160 -4.07 4.16 -9.59
C THR A 160 -2.60 4.05 -9.95
N GLY A 161 -1.94 5.16 -10.30
CA GLY A 161 -0.48 5.22 -10.46
C GLY A 161 0.25 5.01 -9.14
N GLY A 162 1.57 5.15 -9.19
CA GLY A 162 2.44 4.99 -8.03
C GLY A 162 3.89 4.78 -8.42
N VAL A 163 4.80 4.91 -7.47
CA VAL A 163 6.23 4.70 -7.69
C VAL A 163 6.83 4.03 -6.47
N GLY A 164 7.65 3.01 -6.71
CA GLY A 164 8.45 2.42 -5.65
C GLY A 164 9.34 1.29 -6.13
N CYS A 165 10.24 0.89 -5.26
CA CYS A 165 11.18 -0.20 -5.49
C CYS A 165 11.44 -0.95 -4.17
N VAL A 166 11.53 -2.27 -4.23
CA VAL A 166 11.86 -3.15 -3.11
C VAL A 166 13.07 -3.99 -3.49
N ALA A 167 14.04 -4.08 -2.59
CA ALA A 167 15.18 -4.99 -2.72
C ALA A 167 15.15 -6.01 -1.57
N MET A 168 15.35 -7.29 -1.90
CA MET A 168 15.31 -8.41 -0.97
C MET A 168 16.62 -9.19 -1.05
N LEU A 169 17.25 -9.41 0.10
CA LEU A 169 18.37 -10.35 0.24
C LEU A 169 17.80 -11.76 0.44
N ILE A 170 18.12 -12.68 -0.47
CA ILE A 170 17.66 -14.06 -0.44
C ILE A 170 18.83 -14.98 -0.08
N GLY A 171 18.60 -15.91 0.83
CA GLY A 171 19.63 -16.86 1.27
C GLY A 171 19.09 -17.95 2.20
N PRO A 172 19.93 -18.91 2.59
CA PRO A 172 19.57 -19.92 3.59
C PRO A 172 19.43 -19.29 4.99
N ASP A 173 18.77 -20.04 5.87
CA ASP A 173 18.51 -19.65 7.28
C ASP A 173 17.84 -18.29 7.39
N ALA A 174 16.85 -18.06 6.52
CA ALA A 174 16.07 -16.84 6.49
C ALA A 174 15.01 -16.83 7.61
N PRO A 175 14.72 -15.67 8.22
CA PRO A 175 13.58 -15.51 9.12
C PRO A 175 12.25 -15.64 8.38
N LEU A 176 12.19 -15.30 7.08
CA LEU A 176 11.02 -15.47 6.22
C LEU A 176 11.32 -16.54 5.17
N VAL A 177 10.96 -17.79 5.45
CA VAL A 177 11.28 -18.94 4.62
C VAL A 177 10.24 -19.12 3.53
N LEU A 178 10.65 -19.18 2.26
CA LEU A 178 9.74 -19.49 1.18
C LEU A 178 9.35 -20.97 1.28
N GLU A 179 8.06 -21.26 1.43
CA GLU A 179 7.62 -22.65 1.42
C GLU A 179 7.86 -23.27 0.03
N PRO A 180 8.26 -24.55 -0.04
CA PRO A 180 8.49 -25.26 -1.30
C PRO A 180 7.16 -25.67 -1.96
N LEU A 181 6.21 -24.73 -2.04
CA LEU A 181 4.89 -24.88 -2.63
C LEU A 181 4.50 -23.60 -3.35
N ARG A 182 4.32 -23.71 -4.66
CA ARG A 182 3.93 -22.61 -5.55
C ARG A 182 2.93 -23.12 -6.56
N ALA A 183 1.97 -22.30 -6.96
CA ALA A 183 1.00 -22.62 -7.99
C ALA A 183 0.80 -21.43 -8.91
N SER A 184 0.89 -21.65 -10.21
CA SER A 184 0.87 -20.60 -11.22
C SER A 184 -0.30 -20.75 -12.17
N TYR A 185 -0.75 -19.63 -12.70
CA TYR A 185 -1.72 -19.54 -13.77
C TYR A 185 -1.25 -18.49 -14.78
N MET A 186 -1.08 -18.91 -16.03
CA MET A 186 -0.60 -18.07 -17.13
C MET A 186 -1.53 -18.26 -18.32
N LYS A 187 -1.85 -17.17 -19.03
CA LYS A 187 -2.77 -17.20 -20.17
C LYS A 187 -2.44 -16.06 -21.11
N HIS A 188 -2.59 -16.26 -22.41
CA HIS A 188 -2.51 -15.17 -23.37
C HIS A 188 -3.79 -14.32 -23.35
N VAL A 189 -3.65 -13.04 -23.02
CA VAL A 189 -4.71 -12.01 -23.03
C VAL A 189 -4.13 -10.62 -23.34
N TYR A 190 -5.00 -9.66 -23.63
CA TYR A 190 -4.67 -8.24 -23.84
C TYR A 190 -5.44 -7.34 -22.86
N ASP A 191 -5.31 -7.61 -21.56
CA ASP A 191 -5.96 -6.83 -20.51
C ASP A 191 -5.20 -5.54 -20.16
N PHE A 192 -3.88 -5.64 -20.07
CA PHE A 192 -2.94 -4.56 -19.84
C PHE A 192 -1.63 -4.85 -20.57
N TYR A 193 -1.16 -3.93 -21.40
CA TYR A 193 0.08 -4.12 -22.16
C TYR A 193 0.65 -2.78 -22.68
N LYS A 194 1.97 -2.74 -22.93
CA LYS A 194 2.70 -1.56 -23.43
C LYS A 194 3.24 -1.82 -24.84
N ALA A 195 2.38 -1.67 -25.84
CA ALA A 195 2.77 -1.88 -27.25
C ALA A 195 3.35 -0.64 -27.93
N ASP A 196 3.10 0.57 -27.39
CA ASP A 196 3.66 1.81 -27.91
C ASP A 196 4.96 2.17 -27.20
N PHE A 197 6.10 1.87 -27.84
CA PHE A 197 7.42 2.18 -27.29
C PHE A 197 7.76 3.68 -27.26
N LYS A 198 6.92 4.56 -27.83
CA LYS A 198 7.09 6.03 -27.75
C LYS A 198 6.41 6.64 -26.53
N SER A 199 5.62 5.85 -25.79
CA SER A 199 4.90 6.28 -24.60
C SER A 199 5.30 5.43 -23.39
N GLU A 200 5.26 6.02 -22.19
CA GLU A 200 5.31 5.24 -20.93
C GLU A 200 3.93 4.67 -20.57
N TYR A 201 2.85 5.26 -21.10
CA TYR A 201 1.49 4.90 -20.76
C TYR A 201 1.09 3.54 -21.35
N PRO A 202 0.43 2.67 -20.56
CA PRO A 202 -0.05 1.38 -21.02
C PRO A 202 -1.36 1.51 -21.81
N LEU A 203 -1.61 0.53 -22.66
CA LEU A 203 -2.94 0.23 -23.18
C LEU A 203 -3.64 -0.68 -22.16
N VAL A 204 -4.81 -0.26 -21.67
CA VAL A 204 -5.52 -0.96 -20.60
C VAL A 204 -7.02 -1.04 -20.88
N ASP A 205 -7.56 -2.25 -20.79
CA ASP A 205 -9.00 -2.48 -20.60
C ASP A 205 -9.23 -2.74 -19.11
N GLY A 206 -9.69 -1.73 -18.39
CA GLY A 206 -9.84 -1.78 -16.93
C GLY A 206 -10.87 -2.81 -16.45
N HIS A 207 -11.96 -3.04 -17.21
CA HIS A 207 -12.96 -4.05 -16.85
C HIS A 207 -12.43 -5.46 -17.12
N PHE A 208 -11.76 -5.66 -18.25
CA PHE A 208 -11.15 -6.93 -18.57
C PHE A 208 -9.98 -7.27 -17.65
N SER A 209 -9.13 -6.29 -17.28
CA SER A 209 -8.05 -6.46 -16.29
C SER A 209 -8.54 -6.96 -14.94
N ASN A 210 -9.65 -6.40 -14.42
CA ASN A 210 -10.25 -6.90 -13.18
C ASN A 210 -10.73 -8.36 -13.31
N THR A 211 -11.34 -8.70 -14.46
CA THR A 211 -11.80 -10.07 -14.73
C THR A 211 -10.62 -11.04 -14.80
N CYS A 212 -9.55 -10.68 -15.51
CA CYS A 212 -8.32 -11.47 -15.63
C CYS A 212 -7.63 -11.66 -14.28
N TYR A 213 -7.56 -10.63 -13.44
CA TYR A 213 -7.03 -10.72 -12.08
C TYR A 213 -7.79 -11.76 -11.23
N ILE A 214 -9.13 -11.71 -11.25
CA ILE A 214 -9.98 -12.65 -10.50
C ILE A 214 -9.84 -14.07 -11.04
N GLN A 215 -9.84 -14.27 -12.37
CA GLN A 215 -9.61 -15.59 -12.97
C GLN A 215 -8.23 -16.17 -12.61
N ALA A 216 -7.21 -15.33 -12.61
CA ALA A 216 -5.84 -15.72 -12.24
C ALA A 216 -5.75 -16.11 -10.76
N LEU A 217 -6.45 -15.38 -9.89
CA LEU A 217 -6.56 -15.69 -8.47
C LEU A 217 -7.23 -17.05 -8.24
N ASP A 218 -8.39 -17.27 -8.85
CA ASP A 218 -9.11 -18.55 -8.79
C ASP A 218 -8.19 -19.69 -9.25
N GLY A 219 -7.58 -19.54 -10.42
CA GLY A 219 -6.71 -20.56 -11.02
C GLY A 219 -5.45 -20.86 -10.18
N CYS A 220 -4.84 -19.86 -9.56
CA CYS A 220 -3.71 -20.06 -8.66
C CYS A 220 -4.14 -20.72 -7.35
N TYR A 221 -5.23 -20.26 -6.75
CA TYR A 221 -5.71 -20.73 -5.45
C TYR A 221 -6.16 -22.19 -5.51
N GLU A 222 -6.96 -22.58 -6.51
CA GLU A 222 -7.37 -23.97 -6.73
C GLU A 222 -6.17 -24.93 -6.83
N ARG A 223 -5.14 -24.51 -7.58
CA ARG A 223 -3.92 -25.30 -7.80
C ARG A 223 -3.05 -25.34 -6.54
N TYR A 224 -2.92 -24.22 -5.83
CA TYR A 224 -2.17 -24.14 -4.58
C TYR A 224 -2.81 -25.08 -3.55
N ARG A 225 -4.13 -24.98 -3.38
CA ARG A 225 -4.95 -25.84 -2.53
C ARG A 225 -4.75 -27.32 -2.87
N SER A 226 -4.90 -27.68 -4.14
CA SER A 226 -4.72 -29.07 -4.60
C SER A 226 -3.33 -29.61 -4.25
N LYS A 227 -2.27 -28.81 -4.47
CA LYS A 227 -0.89 -29.19 -4.13
C LYS A 227 -0.67 -29.32 -2.62
N ARG A 228 -1.25 -28.42 -1.81
CA ARG A 228 -1.08 -28.43 -0.34
C ARG A 228 -1.78 -29.63 0.26
N LEU A 229 -3.02 -29.91 -0.15
CA LEU A 229 -3.78 -31.08 0.29
C LEU A 229 -3.12 -32.40 -0.11
N ALA A 230 -2.54 -32.48 -1.32
CA ALA A 230 -1.80 -33.67 -1.74
C ALA A 230 -0.56 -33.94 -0.86
N LYS A 231 0.09 -32.90 -0.33
CA LYS A 231 1.22 -33.05 0.61
C LYS A 231 0.76 -33.41 2.03
N THR A 232 -0.39 -32.91 2.49
CA THR A 232 -0.90 -33.15 3.85
C THR A 232 -1.68 -34.46 3.99
N ASN A 233 -2.30 -34.97 2.92
CA ASN A 233 -3.00 -36.27 2.94
C ASN A 233 -2.06 -37.46 3.16
N GLY A 234 -0.74 -37.28 3.04
CA GLY A 234 0.26 -38.25 3.51
C GLY A 234 0.50 -38.25 5.02
N ALA A 235 -0.11 -37.32 5.78
CA ALA A 235 0.15 -37.09 7.20
C ALA A 235 -1.11 -36.94 8.08
N ALA A 236 -2.32 -36.87 7.50
CA ALA A 236 -3.55 -36.66 8.26
C ALA A 236 -4.21 -37.99 8.69
N ASN A 237 -4.00 -38.37 9.95
CA ASN A 237 -4.84 -39.33 10.66
C ASN A 237 -6.20 -38.70 10.97
N GLY A 238 -7.17 -38.81 10.07
CA GLY A 238 -8.61 -38.86 10.42
C GLY A 238 -9.23 -37.70 11.23
N VAL A 239 -8.65 -36.51 11.27
CA VAL A 239 -9.33 -35.34 11.85
C VAL A 239 -10.02 -34.56 10.72
N GLU A 240 -11.35 -34.62 10.70
CA GLU A 240 -12.18 -33.73 9.89
C GLU A 240 -12.07 -32.31 10.45
N ASN A 241 -11.12 -31.51 9.95
CA ASN A 241 -11.17 -30.07 10.20
C ASN A 241 -12.31 -29.49 9.33
N LYS A 242 -13.25 -28.74 9.92
CA LYS A 242 -14.33 -28.04 9.20
C LYS A 242 -13.91 -26.65 8.66
N ASP A 243 -12.71 -26.17 8.99
CA ASP A 243 -12.27 -24.80 8.66
C ASP A 243 -12.03 -24.58 7.16
N SER A 244 -12.30 -23.35 6.68
CA SER A 244 -12.03 -22.91 5.31
C SER A 244 -10.58 -23.24 4.90
N PHE A 245 -10.31 -23.63 3.64
CA PHE A 245 -8.90 -23.74 3.21
C PHE A 245 -8.17 -22.39 3.31
N LEU A 246 -8.90 -21.29 3.17
CA LEU A 246 -8.42 -19.94 3.45
C LEU A 246 -7.78 -19.80 4.83
N ASP A 247 -8.23 -20.58 5.83
CA ASP A 247 -7.70 -20.56 7.19
C ASP A 247 -6.34 -21.26 7.34
N THR A 248 -5.81 -21.83 6.26
CA THR A 248 -4.41 -22.31 6.23
C THR A 248 -3.38 -21.19 6.13
N PHE A 249 -3.82 -19.95 5.89
CA PHE A 249 -3.00 -18.75 5.91
C PHE A 249 -3.40 -17.87 7.10
N ASP A 250 -2.41 -17.55 7.94
CA ASP A 250 -2.59 -16.61 9.05
C ASP A 250 -2.63 -15.17 8.53
N TYR A 251 -1.86 -14.86 7.49
CA TYR A 251 -1.88 -13.58 6.80
C TYR A 251 -1.88 -13.77 5.29
N MET A 252 -2.41 -12.80 4.55
CA MET A 252 -2.44 -12.83 3.09
C MET A 252 -2.00 -11.47 2.53
N VAL A 253 -1.07 -11.51 1.59
CA VAL A 253 -0.58 -10.33 0.86
C VAL A 253 -0.85 -10.53 -0.64
N PHE A 254 -1.35 -9.48 -1.27
CA PHE A 254 -1.73 -9.50 -2.67
C PHE A 254 -0.95 -8.43 -3.45
N HIS A 255 -0.75 -8.66 -4.74
CA HIS A 255 -0.50 -7.56 -5.66
C HIS A 255 -1.67 -6.57 -5.56
N ALA A 256 -1.36 -5.30 -5.31
CA ALA A 256 -2.34 -4.26 -5.04
C ALA A 256 -2.24 -3.12 -6.07
N PRO A 257 -2.93 -3.24 -7.23
CA PRO A 257 -3.16 -2.09 -8.12
C PRO A 257 -3.94 -0.98 -7.42
N ASN A 258 -4.87 -1.39 -6.55
CA ASN A 258 -5.56 -0.56 -5.57
C ASN A 258 -6.03 -1.45 -4.42
N CYS A 259 -6.25 -0.85 -3.26
CA CYS A 259 -6.65 -1.58 -2.06
C CYS A 259 -8.03 -2.23 -2.20
N LYS A 260 -8.95 -1.62 -2.97
CA LYS A 260 -10.28 -2.20 -3.20
C LYS A 260 -10.22 -3.54 -3.92
N LEU A 261 -9.33 -3.71 -4.90
CA LEU A 261 -9.14 -4.98 -5.59
C LEU A 261 -8.59 -6.06 -4.66
N VAL A 262 -7.78 -5.70 -3.67
CA VAL A 262 -7.30 -6.63 -2.63
C VAL A 262 -8.46 -7.12 -1.76
N VAL A 263 -9.35 -6.22 -1.31
CA VAL A 263 -10.56 -6.58 -0.56
C VAL A 263 -11.41 -7.58 -1.35
N LYS A 264 -11.61 -7.29 -2.65
CA LYS A 264 -12.36 -8.18 -3.56
C LYS A 264 -11.67 -9.53 -3.75
N GLY A 265 -10.35 -9.53 -3.93
CA GLY A 265 -9.54 -10.73 -4.08
C GLY A 265 -9.63 -11.64 -2.85
N TYR A 266 -9.52 -11.08 -1.64
CA TYR A 266 -9.64 -11.88 -0.42
C TYR A 266 -11.04 -12.49 -0.26
N GLY A 267 -12.10 -11.71 -0.52
CA GLY A 267 -13.46 -12.25 -0.57
C GLY A 267 -13.63 -13.35 -1.64
N ARG A 268 -12.95 -13.23 -2.78
CA ARG A 268 -12.97 -14.23 -3.84
C ARG A 268 -12.35 -15.57 -3.40
N LEU A 269 -11.41 -15.59 -2.46
CA LEU A 269 -10.87 -16.85 -1.94
C LEU A 269 -11.95 -17.64 -1.18
N LEU A 270 -12.76 -16.96 -0.36
CA LEU A 270 -13.89 -17.60 0.31
C LEU A 270 -14.93 -18.12 -0.69
N PHE A 271 -15.22 -17.35 -1.76
CA PHE A 271 -16.05 -17.84 -2.86
C PHE A 271 -15.54 -19.17 -3.45
N ASN A 272 -14.22 -19.29 -3.63
CA ASN A 272 -13.64 -20.55 -4.11
C ASN A 272 -13.81 -21.69 -3.11
N ASP A 273 -13.64 -21.43 -1.82
CA ASP A 273 -13.87 -22.46 -0.80
C ASP A 273 -15.32 -22.94 -0.81
N PHE A 274 -16.30 -22.03 -0.88
CA PHE A 274 -17.71 -22.38 -1.01
C PHE A 274 -18.01 -23.21 -2.28
N ARG A 275 -17.35 -22.90 -3.39
CA ARG A 275 -17.59 -23.62 -4.66
C ARG A 275 -16.91 -24.98 -4.70
N LEU A 276 -15.71 -25.10 -4.14
CA LEU A 276 -14.90 -26.32 -4.20
C LEU A 276 -15.31 -27.34 -3.14
N GLU A 277 -15.77 -26.88 -1.97
CA GLU A 277 -16.20 -27.75 -0.86
C GLU A 277 -17.47 -27.21 -0.17
N PRO A 278 -18.59 -27.11 -0.88
CA PRO A 278 -19.82 -26.54 -0.32
C PRO A 278 -20.31 -27.26 0.94
N ASP A 279 -20.08 -28.58 1.03
CA ASP A 279 -20.55 -29.41 2.14
C ASP A 279 -19.76 -29.21 3.45
N ARG A 280 -18.66 -28.44 3.42
CA ARG A 280 -17.89 -28.08 4.63
C ARG A 280 -18.48 -26.88 5.38
N PHE A 281 -19.39 -26.15 4.75
CA PHE A 281 -19.97 -24.93 5.30
C PHE A 281 -21.44 -25.16 5.65
N ASP A 282 -21.82 -24.84 6.88
CA ASP A 282 -23.20 -25.01 7.34
C ASP A 282 -24.17 -24.10 6.56
N ASP A 283 -23.73 -22.88 6.21
CA ASP A 283 -24.52 -21.90 5.44
C ASP A 283 -23.72 -21.36 4.24
N VAL A 284 -24.02 -21.84 3.02
CA VAL A 284 -23.54 -21.25 1.77
C VAL A 284 -24.66 -20.43 1.13
N PRO A 285 -24.49 -19.12 0.88
CA PRO A 285 -25.49 -18.29 0.21
C PRO A 285 -25.96 -18.89 -1.12
N SER A 286 -27.27 -18.89 -1.36
CA SER A 286 -27.88 -19.53 -2.53
C SER A 286 -27.40 -18.94 -3.86
N GLU A 287 -27.08 -17.64 -3.85
CA GLU A 287 -26.51 -16.88 -4.94
C GLU A 287 -25.09 -17.36 -5.31
N ILE A 288 -24.36 -17.93 -4.36
CA ILE A 288 -23.02 -18.49 -4.58
C ILE A 288 -23.12 -19.94 -5.08
N ARG A 289 -24.06 -20.73 -4.54
CA ARG A 289 -24.19 -22.16 -4.86
C ARG A 289 -24.60 -22.43 -6.31
N ASN A 290 -25.44 -21.56 -6.87
CA ASN A 290 -26.10 -21.79 -8.16
C ASN A 290 -25.53 -20.93 -9.31
N VAL A 291 -24.50 -20.12 -9.06
CA VAL A 291 -23.98 -19.21 -10.07
C VAL A 291 -23.09 -19.93 -11.08
N GLU A 292 -23.29 -19.62 -12.36
CA GLU A 292 -22.35 -20.00 -13.41
C GLU A 292 -21.01 -19.29 -13.22
N TYR A 293 -19.89 -20.02 -13.33
CA TYR A 293 -18.57 -19.48 -13.06
C TYR A 293 -18.29 -18.17 -13.83
N ALA A 294 -18.62 -18.13 -15.12
CA ALA A 294 -18.39 -16.95 -15.95
C ALA A 294 -19.15 -15.72 -15.45
N ALA A 295 -20.39 -15.89 -14.98
CA ALA A 295 -21.18 -14.80 -14.40
C ALA A 295 -20.61 -14.34 -13.05
N SER A 296 -20.08 -15.28 -12.25
CA SER A 296 -19.52 -14.98 -10.93
C SER A 296 -18.33 -14.01 -10.95
N LEU A 297 -17.63 -13.87 -12.08
CA LEU A 297 -16.42 -13.04 -12.20
C LEU A 297 -16.70 -11.54 -12.11
N THR A 298 -17.94 -11.13 -12.43
CA THR A 298 -18.34 -9.71 -12.45
C THR A 298 -19.59 -9.44 -11.61
N ASP A 299 -20.13 -10.46 -10.94
CA ASP A 299 -21.33 -10.36 -10.12
C ASP A 299 -21.07 -9.59 -8.81
N LYS A 300 -21.68 -8.40 -8.71
CA LYS A 300 -21.54 -7.51 -7.57
C LYS A 300 -22.25 -8.01 -6.31
N SER A 301 -23.28 -8.86 -6.44
CA SER A 301 -24.00 -9.42 -5.30
C SER A 301 -23.13 -10.45 -4.57
N ILE A 302 -22.49 -11.35 -5.32
CA ILE A 302 -21.53 -12.33 -4.80
C ILE A 302 -20.32 -11.62 -4.20
N GLU A 303 -19.77 -10.62 -4.89
CA GLU A 303 -18.66 -9.81 -4.38
C GLU A 303 -19.01 -9.22 -3.00
N LYS A 304 -20.17 -8.55 -2.88
CA LYS A 304 -20.62 -7.95 -1.62
C LYS A 304 -20.85 -8.99 -0.53
N ALA A 305 -21.48 -10.12 -0.86
CA ALA A 305 -21.75 -11.19 0.09
C ALA A 305 -20.44 -11.75 0.67
N CYS A 306 -19.48 -12.09 -0.18
CA CYS A 306 -18.19 -12.62 0.25
C CYS A 306 -17.40 -11.59 1.07
N ILE A 307 -17.35 -10.32 0.64
CA ILE A 307 -16.71 -9.23 1.41
C ILE A 307 -17.38 -9.04 2.78
N GLY A 308 -18.70 -9.16 2.87
CA GLY A 308 -19.41 -9.11 4.14
C GLY A 308 -18.96 -10.22 5.09
N LEU A 309 -18.86 -11.45 4.58
CA LEU A 309 -18.48 -12.64 5.33
C LEU A 309 -17.00 -12.65 5.77
N ILE A 310 -16.09 -12.08 4.99
CA ILE A 310 -14.66 -12.05 5.34
C ILE A 310 -14.24 -10.81 6.14
N LYS A 311 -15.16 -9.90 6.50
CA LYS A 311 -14.82 -8.58 7.03
C LYS A 311 -13.85 -8.61 8.21
N GLU A 312 -14.15 -9.42 9.23
CA GLU A 312 -13.30 -9.54 10.42
C GLU A 312 -11.95 -10.17 10.09
N LYS A 313 -11.96 -11.29 9.35
CA LYS A 313 -10.74 -11.96 8.90
C LYS A 313 -9.87 -11.05 8.02
N PHE A 314 -10.45 -10.15 7.24
CA PHE A 314 -9.69 -9.21 6.42
C PHE A 314 -9.00 -8.15 7.26
N LEU A 315 -9.69 -7.60 8.26
CA LEU A 315 -9.09 -6.63 9.19
C LEU A 315 -7.90 -7.21 9.95
N GLU A 316 -7.96 -8.49 10.30
CA GLU A 316 -6.87 -9.20 10.97
C GLU A 316 -5.75 -9.60 9.99
N ARG A 317 -6.10 -10.25 8.87
CA ARG A 317 -5.14 -11.03 8.07
C ARG A 317 -4.61 -10.32 6.83
N VAL A 318 -5.25 -9.23 6.39
CA VAL A 318 -4.91 -8.53 5.14
C VAL A 318 -4.72 -7.03 5.34
N GLN A 319 -5.55 -6.38 6.14
CA GLN A 319 -5.45 -4.94 6.38
C GLN A 319 -4.05 -4.47 6.83
N PRO A 320 -3.30 -5.22 7.67
CA PRO A 320 -1.92 -4.85 8.02
C PRO A 320 -0.97 -4.83 6.82
N SER A 321 -1.30 -5.47 5.69
CA SER A 321 -0.48 -5.44 4.48
C SER A 321 -0.78 -4.24 3.56
N LEU A 322 -1.70 -3.33 3.92
CA LEU A 322 -2.20 -2.29 3.00
C LEU A 322 -1.64 -0.89 3.23
N THR A 323 -0.80 -0.67 4.26
CA THR A 323 -0.26 0.67 4.56
C THR A 323 0.51 1.28 3.40
N ALA A 324 1.54 0.60 2.87
CA ALA A 324 2.31 1.12 1.73
C ALA A 324 1.49 1.18 0.43
N PRO A 325 0.71 0.14 0.05
CA PRO A 325 -0.19 0.22 -1.10
C PRO A 325 -1.14 1.43 -1.07
N ALA A 326 -1.76 1.73 0.08
CA ALA A 326 -2.70 2.84 0.22
C ALA A 326 -2.01 4.22 0.24
N ASN A 327 -0.74 4.30 0.65
CA ASN A 327 -0.02 5.56 0.82
C ASN A 327 0.98 5.86 -0.30
N CYS A 328 1.24 4.93 -1.20
CA CYS A 328 2.15 5.15 -2.32
C CYS A 328 1.53 4.86 -3.68
N GLY A 329 0.36 4.20 -3.73
CA GLY A 329 -0.26 3.77 -4.97
C GLY A 329 0.35 2.48 -5.52
N ASN A 330 0.08 2.20 -6.79
CA ASN A 330 0.55 0.98 -7.44
C ASN A 330 2.04 1.07 -7.78
N MET A 331 2.85 0.20 -7.18
CA MET A 331 4.29 0.09 -7.48
C MET A 331 4.62 -1.04 -8.47
N TYR A 332 3.63 -1.48 -9.27
CA TYR A 332 3.71 -2.63 -10.19
C TYR A 332 4.43 -3.84 -9.57
N THR A 333 5.63 -4.21 -10.04
CA THR A 333 6.35 -5.40 -9.56
C THR A 333 6.69 -5.35 -8.07
N ALA A 334 6.87 -4.15 -7.52
CA ALA A 334 7.13 -3.96 -6.09
C ALA A 334 5.86 -3.99 -5.24
N SER A 335 4.66 -3.92 -5.83
CA SER A 335 3.39 -3.77 -5.09
C SER A 335 3.09 -4.93 -4.14
N LEU A 336 3.32 -6.18 -4.55
CA LEU A 336 3.17 -7.33 -3.65
C LEU A 336 4.13 -7.23 -2.45
N TYR A 337 5.37 -6.82 -2.71
CA TYR A 337 6.41 -6.77 -1.70
C TYR A 337 6.33 -5.53 -0.80
N SER A 338 5.76 -4.43 -1.27
CA SER A 338 5.41 -3.29 -0.42
C SER A 338 4.28 -3.65 0.54
N GLY A 339 3.38 -4.54 0.13
CA GLY A 339 2.40 -5.17 1.01
C GLY A 339 3.06 -6.05 2.08
N LEU A 340 4.05 -6.86 1.71
CA LEU A 340 4.84 -7.65 2.68
C LEU A 340 5.59 -6.75 3.66
N VAL A 341 6.23 -5.69 3.17
CA VAL A 341 6.88 -4.68 4.01
C VAL A 341 5.89 -4.04 4.99
N SER A 342 4.67 -3.75 4.55
CA SER A 342 3.61 -3.22 5.42
C SER A 342 3.24 -4.19 6.53
N LEU A 343 3.02 -5.47 6.19
CA LEU A 343 2.71 -6.51 7.17
C LEU A 343 3.80 -6.61 8.24
N LEU A 344 5.06 -6.72 7.83
CA LEU A 344 6.23 -6.81 8.73
C LEU A 344 6.44 -5.55 9.58
N SER A 345 5.92 -4.40 9.14
CA SER A 345 6.03 -3.13 9.88
C SER A 345 4.87 -2.89 10.83
N ASN A 346 3.75 -3.61 10.66
CA ASN A 346 2.50 -3.37 11.38
C ASN A 346 2.19 -4.44 12.42
N VAL A 347 2.63 -5.68 12.19
CA VAL A 347 2.37 -6.80 13.09
C VAL A 347 3.62 -7.07 13.92
N PRO A 348 3.51 -7.09 15.27
CA PRO A 348 4.64 -7.41 16.13
C PRO A 348 5.28 -8.76 15.81
N ASN A 349 6.58 -8.87 16.07
CA ASN A 349 7.36 -10.07 15.76
C ASN A 349 6.78 -11.33 16.43
N GLU A 350 6.34 -11.21 17.67
CA GLU A 350 5.75 -12.27 18.49
C GLU A 350 4.44 -12.82 17.92
N GLU A 351 3.63 -11.98 17.26
CA GLU A 351 2.39 -12.39 16.61
C GLU A 351 2.65 -13.08 15.27
N LEU A 352 3.76 -12.75 14.62
CA LEU A 352 4.19 -13.32 13.34
C LEU A 352 4.93 -14.65 13.49
N GLN A 353 5.47 -15.03 14.65
CA GLN A 353 6.25 -16.26 14.78
C GLN A 353 5.44 -17.51 14.39
N ASP A 354 6.08 -18.39 13.61
CA ASP A 354 5.52 -19.63 13.05
C ASP A 354 4.32 -19.45 12.10
N LYS A 355 3.92 -18.21 11.80
CA LYS A 355 2.78 -17.89 10.94
C LYS A 355 3.07 -18.13 9.48
N SER A 356 2.03 -18.56 8.75
CA SER A 356 2.02 -18.71 7.31
C SER A 356 1.46 -17.46 6.63
N ILE A 357 2.27 -16.82 5.79
CA ILE A 357 1.89 -15.65 4.99
C ILE A 357 1.67 -16.10 3.55
N GLY A 358 0.42 -16.15 3.10
CA GLY A 358 0.10 -16.42 1.71
C GLY A 358 0.33 -15.19 0.83
N MET A 359 0.81 -15.42 -0.38
CA MET A 359 1.24 -14.39 -1.33
C MET A 359 0.56 -14.63 -2.67
N PHE A 360 -0.07 -13.61 -3.25
CA PHE A 360 -0.61 -13.67 -4.61
C PHE A 360 0.01 -12.58 -5.50
N SER A 361 0.81 -13.00 -6.48
CA SER A 361 1.40 -12.13 -7.49
C SER A 361 0.64 -12.24 -8.81
N TYR A 362 0.39 -11.09 -9.44
CA TYR A 362 -0.27 -10.96 -10.73
C TYR A 362 0.48 -9.96 -11.61
N GLY A 363 0.49 -10.20 -12.92
CA GLY A 363 0.86 -9.21 -13.94
C GLY A 363 0.04 -9.44 -15.20
N GLY A 364 -0.43 -8.35 -15.83
CA GLY A 364 -1.23 -8.40 -17.06
C GLY A 364 -0.53 -9.11 -18.23
N GLY A 365 -1.31 -9.58 -19.18
CA GLY A 365 -0.85 -10.32 -20.37
C GLY A 365 -1.15 -11.82 -20.46
N LEU A 366 -1.28 -12.65 -19.43
CA LEU A 366 -1.04 -12.51 -17.99
C LEU A 366 -0.16 -13.64 -17.45
N ALA A 367 0.54 -13.35 -16.36
CA ALA A 367 1.24 -14.33 -15.54
C ALA A 367 0.93 -14.09 -14.05
N SER A 368 0.73 -15.18 -13.31
CA SER A 368 0.40 -15.11 -11.88
C SER A 368 0.88 -16.33 -11.12
N SER A 369 1.14 -16.14 -9.82
CA SER A 369 1.45 -17.23 -8.90
C SER A 369 0.92 -16.96 -7.50
N MET A 370 0.42 -18.01 -6.86
CA MET A 370 0.23 -18.09 -5.42
C MET A 370 1.32 -18.94 -4.78
N PHE A 371 1.87 -18.45 -3.67
CA PHE A 371 2.93 -19.09 -2.89
C PHE A 371 2.80 -18.63 -1.42
N SER A 372 3.68 -19.08 -0.53
CA SER A 372 3.65 -18.67 0.87
C SER A 372 5.03 -18.59 1.50
N PHE A 373 5.14 -17.73 2.50
CA PHE A 373 6.27 -17.70 3.43
C PHE A 373 5.85 -18.26 4.78
N GLN A 374 6.79 -18.89 5.47
CA GLN A 374 6.68 -19.19 6.89
C GLN A 374 7.66 -18.30 7.65
N VAL A 375 7.18 -17.65 8.71
CA VAL A 375 8.03 -16.88 9.62
C VAL A 375 8.69 -17.86 10.60
N LYS A 376 10.00 -18.05 10.49
CA LYS A 376 10.78 -18.98 11.33
C LYS A 376 11.81 -18.30 12.23
N GLY A 377 12.03 -17.00 12.06
CA GLY A 377 13.02 -16.26 12.80
C GLY A 377 12.55 -14.86 13.15
N ASP A 378 13.38 -14.16 13.91
CA ASP A 378 13.11 -12.79 14.35
C ASP A 378 13.14 -11.81 13.16
N ILE A 379 12.05 -11.06 12.99
CA ILE A 379 11.90 -10.03 11.95
C ILE A 379 12.05 -8.61 12.50
N THR A 380 12.37 -8.45 13.78
CA THR A 380 12.46 -7.15 14.46
C THR A 380 13.51 -6.24 13.80
N ASP A 381 14.69 -6.76 13.46
CA ASP A 381 15.73 -5.99 12.75
C ASP A 381 15.25 -5.50 11.38
N ILE A 382 14.43 -6.30 10.68
CA ILE A 382 13.82 -5.92 9.41
C ILE A 382 12.87 -4.73 9.61
N ALA A 383 11.91 -4.85 10.53
CA ALA A 383 10.93 -3.79 10.80
C ALA A 383 11.61 -2.47 11.25
N GLN A 384 12.58 -2.57 12.16
CA GLN A 384 13.32 -1.42 12.69
C GLN A 384 14.19 -0.70 11.64
N LYS A 385 14.75 -1.43 10.67
CA LYS A 385 15.57 -0.83 9.60
C LYS A 385 14.74 -0.22 8.48
N ILE A 386 13.56 -0.77 8.20
CA ILE A 386 12.67 -0.23 7.18
C ILE A 386 12.14 1.14 7.60
N GLN A 387 11.64 1.27 8.84
CA GLN A 387 11.02 2.47 9.40
C GLN A 387 9.85 3.00 8.55
N LEU A 388 8.92 2.11 8.18
CA LEU A 388 7.91 2.40 7.16
C LEU A 388 7.07 3.64 7.48
N HIS A 389 6.45 3.69 8.67
CA HIS A 389 5.55 4.78 9.06
C HIS A 389 6.27 6.13 9.07
N ASN A 390 7.39 6.23 9.79
CA ASN A 390 8.20 7.45 9.84
C ASN A 390 8.56 7.96 8.43
N ARG A 391 8.98 7.05 7.53
CA ARG A 391 9.34 7.43 6.16
C ARG A 391 8.15 7.83 5.31
N LEU A 392 6.95 7.28 5.54
CA LEU A 392 5.74 7.69 4.85
C LEU A 392 5.27 9.07 5.31
N ASP A 393 5.43 9.38 6.59
CA ASP A 393 5.06 10.64 7.23
C ASP A 393 6.05 11.78 6.95
N GLU A 394 7.33 11.47 6.75
CA GLU A 394 8.37 12.42 6.36
C GLU A 394 8.22 12.95 4.92
N ARG A 395 7.31 12.38 4.11
CA ARG A 395 7.09 12.83 2.73
C ARG A 395 6.31 14.14 2.68
N THR A 396 6.56 14.90 1.62
CA THR A 396 5.89 16.17 1.36
C THR A 396 4.66 15.97 0.48
N ALA A 397 3.49 16.40 0.97
CA ALA A 397 2.30 16.55 0.14
C ALA A 397 2.50 17.67 -0.88
N VAL A 398 2.08 17.45 -2.13
CA VAL A 398 2.01 18.51 -3.16
C VAL A 398 0.62 18.55 -3.78
N THR A 399 0.29 19.70 -4.38
CA THR A 399 -1.00 19.87 -5.04
C THR A 399 -1.09 19.05 -6.33
N PRO A 400 -2.31 18.72 -6.81
CA PRO A 400 -2.53 18.04 -8.08
C PRO A 400 -1.93 18.77 -9.30
N GLU A 401 -1.85 20.10 -9.29
CA GLU A 401 -1.24 20.90 -10.36
C GLU A 401 0.27 20.65 -10.44
N VAL A 402 0.95 20.62 -9.30
CA VAL A 402 2.38 20.27 -9.23
C VAL A 402 2.58 18.84 -9.70
N TYR A 403 1.72 17.90 -9.29
CA TYR A 403 1.77 16.53 -9.78
C TYR A 403 1.64 16.44 -11.32
N ASP A 404 0.69 17.17 -11.91
CA ASP A 404 0.51 17.20 -13.37
C ASP A 404 1.73 17.81 -14.08
N GLU A 405 2.31 18.90 -13.54
CA GLU A 405 3.56 19.49 -14.05
C GLU A 405 4.73 18.48 -14.04
N MET A 406 4.88 17.72 -12.95
CA MET A 406 5.95 16.71 -12.84
C MET A 406 5.73 15.55 -13.82
N CYS A 407 4.47 15.18 -14.10
CA CYS A 407 4.13 14.21 -15.14
C CYS A 407 4.51 14.74 -16.53
N GLN A 408 4.26 16.02 -16.81
CA GLN A 408 4.64 16.66 -18.08
C GLN A 408 6.17 16.74 -18.26
N LEU A 409 6.92 17.08 -17.19
CA LEU A 409 8.38 17.04 -17.22
C LEU A 409 8.90 15.65 -17.58
N ARG A 410 8.32 14.62 -16.97
CA ARG A 410 8.69 13.24 -17.24
C ARG A 410 8.36 12.83 -18.68
N GLU A 411 7.17 13.16 -19.17
CA GLU A 411 6.76 12.88 -20.55
C GLU A 411 7.71 13.55 -21.55
N LYS A 412 8.10 14.80 -21.29
CA LYS A 412 9.11 15.52 -22.06
C LYS A 412 10.47 14.83 -22.04
N ALA A 413 10.88 14.28 -20.89
CA ALA A 413 12.16 13.59 -20.73
C ALA A 413 12.21 12.20 -21.37
N TYR A 414 11.05 11.55 -21.57
CA TYR A 414 10.98 10.17 -22.02
C TYR A 414 11.66 9.99 -23.38
N GLN A 415 12.61 9.04 -23.42
CA GLN A 415 13.41 8.70 -24.61
C GLN A 415 14.12 9.90 -25.28
N GLN A 416 14.45 10.95 -24.53
CA GLN A 416 15.29 12.05 -25.02
C GLN A 416 16.79 11.74 -24.90
N ARG A 417 17.57 12.32 -25.82
CA ARG A 417 19.04 12.37 -25.79
C ARG A 417 19.51 13.82 -25.66
N ASN A 418 20.74 14.05 -25.21
CA ASN A 418 21.23 15.41 -24.88
C ASN A 418 20.30 16.14 -23.92
N TYR A 419 19.83 15.42 -22.91
CA TYR A 419 18.83 15.90 -21.97
C TYR A 419 19.44 16.07 -20.58
N THR A 420 19.18 17.22 -19.97
CA THR A 420 19.52 17.51 -18.57
C THR A 420 18.22 17.68 -17.81
N PRO A 421 17.92 16.84 -16.80
CA PRO A 421 16.70 16.97 -16.01
C PRO A 421 16.56 18.35 -15.37
N GLU A 422 15.33 18.86 -15.40
CA GLU A 422 14.92 20.19 -14.92
C GLU A 422 14.39 20.13 -13.48
N GLY A 423 13.90 18.97 -13.02
CA GLY A 423 13.38 18.76 -11.67
C GLY A 423 14.38 19.13 -10.57
N SER A 424 13.88 19.54 -9.40
CA SER A 424 14.72 19.95 -8.28
C SER A 424 15.24 18.75 -7.49
N ILE A 425 16.56 18.73 -7.24
CA ILE A 425 17.20 17.76 -6.35
C ILE A 425 16.90 18.02 -4.87
N ASP A 426 16.41 19.20 -4.50
CA ASP A 426 16.18 19.60 -3.11
C ASP A 426 15.08 18.76 -2.46
N SER A 427 14.08 18.37 -3.25
CA SER A 427 12.97 17.53 -2.82
C SER A 427 13.40 16.09 -2.47
N LEU A 428 14.50 15.58 -3.05
CA LEU A 428 14.94 14.20 -2.87
C LEU A 428 15.43 13.93 -1.44
N ALA A 429 15.17 12.73 -0.92
CA ALA A 429 15.74 12.33 0.36
C ALA A 429 17.28 12.15 0.27
N PRO A 430 18.05 12.39 1.35
CA PRO A 430 19.46 12.09 1.36
C PRO A 430 19.75 10.59 1.13
N GLY A 431 20.70 10.29 0.26
CA GLY A 431 21.02 8.93 -0.18
C GLY A 431 20.22 8.45 -1.39
N THR A 432 19.31 9.26 -1.94
CA THR A 432 18.63 9.00 -3.21
C THR A 432 19.58 9.22 -4.38
N TYR A 433 19.64 8.25 -5.29
CA TYR A 433 20.26 8.41 -6.61
C TYR A 433 19.31 9.15 -7.54
N TYR A 434 19.85 10.04 -8.36
CA TYR A 434 19.10 10.81 -9.34
C TYR A 434 19.85 10.92 -10.66
N LEU A 435 19.10 11.08 -11.75
CA LEU A 435 19.60 11.31 -13.09
C LEU A 435 20.18 12.73 -13.18
N THR A 436 21.43 12.82 -13.62
CA THR A 436 22.10 14.12 -13.82
C THR A 436 22.08 14.54 -15.28
N HIS A 437 22.21 13.58 -16.20
CA HIS A 437 22.32 13.85 -17.63
C HIS A 437 22.09 12.59 -18.46
N VAL A 438 21.54 12.76 -19.66
CA VAL A 438 21.49 11.79 -20.75
C VAL A 438 22.22 12.40 -21.95
N ASP A 439 23.30 11.79 -22.40
CA ASP A 439 24.07 12.34 -23.52
C ASP A 439 23.48 12.03 -24.90
N ASP A 440 24.22 12.39 -25.97
CA ASP A 440 23.82 12.22 -27.37
C ASP A 440 23.67 10.76 -27.80
N MET A 441 24.28 9.84 -27.05
CA MET A 441 24.25 8.39 -27.24
C MET A 441 23.31 7.68 -26.26
N PHE A 442 22.41 8.41 -25.59
CA PHE A 442 21.46 7.90 -24.59
C PHE A 442 22.12 7.33 -23.33
N ARG A 443 23.42 7.60 -23.09
CA ARG A 443 24.09 7.11 -21.88
C ARG A 443 23.65 7.98 -20.71
N ARG A 444 23.16 7.33 -19.66
CA ARG A 444 22.62 7.98 -18.46
C ARG A 444 23.69 8.07 -17.38
N LYS A 445 23.81 9.24 -16.75
CA LYS A 445 24.71 9.48 -15.61
C LYS A 445 23.90 9.73 -14.35
N TYR A 446 24.33 9.13 -13.24
CA TYR A 446 23.68 9.22 -11.94
C TYR A 446 24.63 9.75 -10.87
N GLU A 447 24.07 10.46 -9.92
CA GLU A 447 24.74 10.89 -8.69
C GLU A 447 23.84 10.56 -7.49
N MET A 448 24.44 10.44 -6.30
CA MET A 448 23.70 10.19 -5.07
C MET A 448 23.64 11.49 -4.27
N LYS A 449 22.44 11.91 -3.85
CA LYS A 449 22.27 13.06 -2.98
C LYS A 449 23.02 12.81 -1.66
N PRO A 450 24.00 13.65 -1.29
CA PRO A 450 24.81 13.42 -0.10
C PRO A 450 23.94 13.50 1.16
N LYS A 451 24.32 12.72 2.18
CA LYS A 451 23.80 12.95 3.53
C LYS A 451 24.34 14.28 4.03
N GLN A 452 23.48 15.24 4.35
CA GLN A 452 23.92 16.40 5.12
C GLN A 452 24.55 15.88 6.41
N ALA A 453 25.77 16.33 6.72
CA ALA A 453 26.36 16.05 8.02
C ALA A 453 25.41 16.61 9.07
N ARG A 454 24.91 15.77 9.98
CA ARG A 454 24.23 16.27 11.16
C ARG A 454 25.26 17.13 11.90
N ASN A 455 25.10 18.45 11.87
CA ASN A 455 25.66 19.30 12.91
C ASN A 455 24.98 18.86 14.20
N VAL A 456 25.61 17.96 14.95
CA VAL A 456 25.26 17.70 16.33
C VAL A 456 25.69 18.95 17.09
N PRO A 457 24.77 19.80 17.57
CA PRO A 457 25.16 20.83 18.53
C PRO A 457 25.75 20.11 19.74
N ALA A 458 26.87 20.60 20.27
CA ALA A 458 27.48 20.05 21.47
C ALA A 458 26.42 19.86 22.57
N ASP A 459 26.47 18.71 23.25
CA ASP A 459 25.60 18.31 24.36
C ASP A 459 25.18 19.51 25.23
N PRO A 460 23.89 19.81 25.37
CA PRO A 460 23.46 20.62 26.50
C PRO A 460 23.58 19.78 27.78
N ALA A 461 24.17 20.40 28.80
CA ALA A 461 24.43 19.86 30.14
C ALA A 461 23.26 19.06 30.74
N PRO A 462 23.55 18.09 31.65
CA PRO A 462 22.55 17.14 32.15
C PRO A 462 21.43 17.86 32.92
N LEU A 463 20.21 17.78 32.41
CA LEU A 463 19.02 18.24 33.10
C LEU A 463 18.65 17.25 34.21
N ILE A 464 18.61 17.79 35.42
CA ILE A 464 18.19 17.15 36.68
C ILE A 464 16.79 16.55 36.50
N ARG A 465 16.67 15.23 36.77
CA ARG A 465 15.38 14.52 36.86
C ARG A 465 14.55 15.12 38.00
N ASN A 466 13.53 15.90 37.66
CA ASN A 466 12.38 16.08 38.53
C ASN A 466 11.22 15.25 37.97
N SER A 467 10.66 14.45 38.88
CA SER A 467 9.55 13.52 38.74
C SER A 467 8.34 14.09 37.98
N VAL A 468 7.97 13.44 36.88
CA VAL A 468 6.67 13.60 36.21
C VAL A 468 5.78 12.41 36.64
N PRO A 469 4.55 12.64 37.12
CA PRO A 469 3.65 11.55 37.49
C PRO A 469 3.08 10.86 36.26
N THR A 470 2.98 9.54 36.37
CA THR A 470 2.33 8.62 35.44
C THR A 470 0.85 8.99 35.27
N ILE A 471 0.40 9.21 34.03
CA ILE A 471 -1.04 9.21 33.68
C ILE A 471 -1.28 8.08 32.69
N SER A 472 -2.06 7.11 33.14
CA SER A 472 -2.61 6.00 32.38
C SER A 472 -3.81 6.51 31.58
N VAL A 473 -3.82 6.31 30.27
CA VAL A 473 -5.03 6.50 29.44
C VAL A 473 -5.55 5.11 29.10
N CYS A 474 -6.60 4.70 29.82
CA CYS A 474 -7.48 3.60 29.40
C CYS A 474 -8.40 4.12 28.28
N GLY A 475 -8.66 3.26 27.30
CA GLY A 475 -9.32 3.63 26.05
C GLY A 475 -10.81 3.92 26.13
N ALA A 476 -11.31 4.52 25.05
CA ALA A 476 -12.68 4.41 24.58
C ALA A 476 -12.67 4.46 23.04
N ALA A 477 -13.50 3.62 22.45
CA ALA A 477 -13.57 3.31 21.03
C ALA A 477 -14.48 4.28 20.27
N GLY A 478 -14.22 4.42 18.95
CA GLY A 478 -15.25 4.74 17.95
C GLY A 478 -15.65 6.21 17.82
N GLY A 479 -15.00 6.97 16.93
CA GLY A 479 -15.46 8.30 16.50
C GLY A 479 -16.07 8.27 15.10
N PHE A 480 -17.35 8.62 14.98
CA PHE A 480 -17.99 9.00 13.71
C PHE A 480 -17.82 10.51 13.48
N ALA A 481 -17.34 10.90 12.30
CA ALA A 481 -17.23 12.30 11.89
C ALA A 481 -18.53 12.79 11.26
N VAL A 482 -18.97 14.02 11.61
CA VAL A 482 -20.05 14.73 10.91
C VAL A 482 -19.51 16.09 10.48
N ASP A 483 -19.27 16.25 9.17
CA ASP A 483 -18.81 17.50 8.57
C ASP A 483 -19.97 18.50 8.39
N LEU A 484 -19.76 19.74 8.84
CA LEU A 484 -20.64 20.90 8.57
C LEU A 484 -19.98 21.79 7.52
N LEU A 485 -20.20 21.49 6.24
CA LEU A 485 -19.82 22.37 5.12
C LEU A 485 -20.97 23.32 4.78
N ARG A 486 -20.71 24.64 4.76
CA ARG A 486 -21.61 25.66 4.18
C ARG A 486 -20.98 26.27 2.93
N GLY A 487 -21.61 26.04 1.78
CA GLY A 487 -21.36 26.78 0.55
C GLY A 487 -22.41 26.43 -0.52
N ARG A 488 -22.97 27.43 -1.21
CA ARG A 488 -23.77 27.23 -2.42
C ARG A 488 -23.13 28.00 -3.57
N ALA A 489 -22.96 27.33 -4.70
CA ALA A 489 -22.78 27.94 -6.01
C ALA A 489 -24.14 28.45 -6.54
N GLU A 490 -24.11 29.51 -7.34
CA GLU A 490 -25.29 30.11 -7.96
C GLU A 490 -26.01 29.14 -8.91
N GLY A 491 -27.34 29.12 -8.82
CA GLY A 491 -28.20 28.69 -9.93
C GLY A 491 -28.51 27.19 -10.09
N SER A 492 -29.13 26.54 -9.10
CA SER A 492 -30.20 25.54 -9.36
C SER A 492 -31.00 25.19 -8.09
N SER A 493 -32.27 24.85 -8.26
CA SER A 493 -33.27 24.63 -7.21
C SER A 493 -33.42 23.14 -6.90
N SER A 494 -32.54 22.60 -6.04
CA SER A 494 -32.77 21.51 -5.07
C SER A 494 -31.45 20.80 -4.77
N LEU A 495 -31.01 20.84 -3.51
CA LEU A 495 -29.92 20.04 -2.97
C LEU A 495 -30.32 19.66 -1.55
N ALA A 496 -30.55 18.37 -1.32
CA ALA A 496 -30.73 17.82 0.02
C ALA A 496 -29.37 17.31 0.51
N PRO A 497 -28.77 17.89 1.57
CA PRO A 497 -27.65 17.29 2.26
C PRO A 497 -28.15 16.22 3.24
N LEU A 498 -27.58 15.01 3.17
CA LEU A 498 -27.77 13.94 4.14
C LEU A 498 -26.86 14.19 5.35
N TYR A 499 -27.45 14.44 6.53
CA TYR A 499 -26.76 14.42 7.81
C TYR A 499 -26.98 13.06 8.48
N HIS A 500 -25.90 12.36 8.85
CA HIS A 500 -25.99 11.16 9.69
C HIS A 500 -26.11 11.58 11.16
N GLY A 501 -27.29 11.36 11.76
CA GLY A 501 -27.53 11.57 13.19
C GLY A 501 -28.95 12.01 13.57
N PHE A 502 -29.74 12.52 12.63
CA PHE A 502 -31.15 12.84 12.83
C PHE A 502 -31.99 12.21 11.71
N ALA A 503 -33.20 11.74 12.04
CA ALA A 503 -34.18 11.26 11.06
C ALA A 503 -34.41 12.31 9.96
N PRO A 504 -34.79 11.91 8.73
CA PRO A 504 -34.91 12.83 7.60
C PRO A 504 -35.96 13.91 7.89
N GLY A 505 -35.49 15.15 8.07
CA GLY A 505 -36.30 16.36 8.19
C GLY A 505 -35.60 17.51 7.49
N GLU A 506 -36.38 18.38 6.84
CA GLU A 506 -35.87 19.55 6.12
C GLU A 506 -35.31 20.58 7.11
N ILE A 507 -33.98 20.66 7.25
CA ILE A 507 -33.33 21.80 7.92
C ILE A 507 -33.17 22.91 6.88
N LEU A 508 -33.89 24.02 7.08
CA LEU A 508 -33.75 25.25 6.28
C LEU A 508 -32.56 26.08 6.81
N PRO A 509 -31.41 26.15 6.12
CA PRO A 509 -30.32 27.02 6.54
C PRO A 509 -30.72 28.49 6.39
N ARG A 510 -30.52 29.30 7.44
CA ARG A 510 -30.64 30.77 7.37
C ARG A 510 -29.31 31.38 6.92
N GLN A 511 -29.38 32.36 6.02
CA GLN A 511 -28.23 33.15 5.56
C GLN A 511 -27.67 33.97 6.73
N GLY A 512 -26.36 33.87 6.97
CA GLY A 512 -25.65 34.67 7.97
C GLY A 512 -25.27 36.05 7.44
N ASN A 513 -24.94 36.97 8.35
CA ASN A 513 -24.55 38.35 8.01
C ASN A 513 -23.06 38.49 7.66
N THR A 514 -22.24 37.44 7.89
CA THR A 514 -20.79 37.41 7.68
C THR A 514 -20.38 36.07 7.04
N ASN A 515 -19.35 36.10 6.18
CA ASN A 515 -18.73 34.90 5.60
C ASN A 515 -17.49 34.52 6.43
N GLU A 516 -17.68 33.70 7.46
CA GLU A 516 -16.60 33.19 8.31
C GLU A 516 -16.83 31.73 8.69
N PHE A 517 -15.74 30.98 8.91
CA PHE A 517 -15.81 29.60 9.41
C PHE A 517 -16.07 29.63 10.91
N GLY A 518 -17.24 29.12 11.32
CA GLY A 518 -17.70 29.18 12.71
C GLY A 518 -17.05 28.16 13.65
N GLY A 519 -16.30 27.19 13.13
CA GLY A 519 -15.72 26.10 13.90
C GLY A 519 -16.40 24.74 13.69
N ALA A 520 -15.73 23.67 14.13
CA ALA A 520 -16.27 22.30 14.08
C ALA A 520 -16.97 21.94 15.40
N ALA A 521 -18.03 21.13 15.33
CA ALA A 521 -18.78 20.69 16.51
C ALA A 521 -18.76 19.17 16.67
N PHE A 522 -18.54 18.69 17.90
CA PHE A 522 -18.43 17.27 18.24
C PHE A 522 -19.38 16.95 19.39
N ALA A 523 -20.19 15.91 19.22
CA ALA A 523 -21.04 15.41 20.29
C ALA A 523 -20.22 14.64 21.32
N VAL A 524 -20.42 14.92 22.60
CA VAL A 524 -19.89 14.13 23.71
C VAL A 524 -20.96 13.20 24.27
N GLU A 525 -20.55 12.10 24.89
CA GLU A 525 -21.46 11.05 25.34
C GLU A 525 -22.18 11.39 26.64
N THR A 526 -21.57 12.23 27.50
CA THR A 526 -22.11 12.60 28.81
C THR A 526 -21.98 14.10 29.11
N GLN A 527 -22.80 14.61 30.04
CA GLN A 527 -22.65 15.98 30.52
C GLN A 527 -21.35 16.17 31.32
N GLU A 528 -20.87 15.11 31.96
CA GLU A 528 -19.63 15.11 32.75
C GLU A 528 -18.41 15.38 31.85
N ASP A 529 -18.43 14.91 30.60
CA ASP A 529 -17.39 15.21 29.61
C ASP A 529 -17.33 16.69 29.25
N LEU A 530 -18.48 17.38 29.18
CA LEU A 530 -18.56 18.83 29.00
C LEU A 530 -18.03 19.59 30.21
N GLU A 531 -18.38 19.14 31.42
CA GLU A 531 -17.92 19.75 32.67
C GLU A 531 -16.40 19.63 32.80
N TYR A 532 -15.86 18.44 32.52
CA TYR A 532 -14.43 18.21 32.45
C TYR A 532 -13.77 19.12 31.41
N ALA A 533 -14.27 19.15 30.18
CA ALA A 533 -13.73 19.98 29.11
C ALA A 533 -13.71 21.48 29.47
N SER A 534 -14.78 21.99 30.08
CA SER A 534 -14.88 23.41 30.51
C SER A 534 -13.82 23.80 31.56
N GLN A 535 -13.30 22.82 32.30
CA GLN A 535 -12.34 23.04 33.39
C GLN A 535 -10.90 22.75 32.96
N THR A 536 -10.69 21.81 32.03
CA THR A 536 -9.36 21.32 31.66
C THR A 536 -8.83 21.88 30.35
N LEU A 537 -9.69 22.31 29.42
CA LEU A 537 -9.24 22.80 28.12
C LEU A 537 -8.82 24.29 28.22
N PRO A 538 -7.60 24.65 27.76
CA PRO A 538 -7.14 26.03 27.80
C PRO A 538 -8.04 26.99 27.02
N GLY A 539 -8.52 28.03 27.69
CA GLY A 539 -9.37 29.05 27.05
C GLY A 539 -10.77 28.58 26.67
N ALA A 540 -11.21 27.44 27.21
CA ALA A 540 -12.58 26.98 27.05
C ALA A 540 -13.57 27.94 27.73
N THR A 541 -14.74 28.07 27.13
CA THR A 541 -15.88 28.73 27.77
C THR A 541 -16.40 27.87 28.92
N GLY A 542 -17.14 28.49 29.85
CA GLY A 542 -18.07 27.73 30.68
C GLY A 542 -19.12 27.02 29.81
N ILE A 543 -19.82 26.05 30.39
CA ILE A 543 -20.95 25.40 29.72
C ILE A 543 -22.05 26.44 29.49
N TYR A 544 -22.59 26.50 28.27
CA TYR A 544 -23.72 27.36 27.91
C TYR A 544 -24.80 26.59 27.15
N GLU A 545 -26.04 27.08 27.22
CA GLU A 545 -27.19 26.49 26.56
C GLU A 545 -27.26 26.90 25.07
N LEU A 546 -27.60 25.93 24.21
CA LEU A 546 -27.79 26.12 22.78
C LEU A 546 -29.23 26.57 22.46
N ASP A 547 -29.66 27.69 23.03
CA ASP A 547 -31.05 28.20 22.97
C ASP A 547 -31.59 28.43 21.56
N ARG A 548 -30.67 28.68 20.62
CA ARG A 548 -30.98 29.00 19.21
C ARG A 548 -30.74 27.83 18.27
N ALA A 549 -30.23 26.69 18.75
CA ALA A 549 -29.98 25.52 17.92
C ALA A 549 -31.23 24.61 17.86
N PRO A 550 -31.60 24.09 16.68
CA PRO A 550 -32.62 23.04 16.58
C PRO A 550 -32.20 21.83 17.44
N GLY A 551 -33.06 21.45 18.38
CA GLY A 551 -32.78 20.35 19.32
C GLY A 551 -32.18 20.77 20.67
N GLY A 552 -31.84 22.05 20.87
CA GLY A 552 -31.29 22.56 22.12
C GLY A 552 -29.93 21.92 22.49
N GLY A 553 -29.67 21.76 23.79
CA GLY A 553 -28.47 21.10 24.32
C GLY A 553 -27.51 22.06 25.01
N LEU A 554 -26.40 21.51 25.48
CA LEU A 554 -25.32 22.22 26.16
C LEU A 554 -24.07 22.23 25.29
N ALA A 555 -23.24 23.26 25.43
CA ALA A 555 -22.00 23.39 24.68
C ALA A 555 -20.86 24.01 25.50
N VAL A 556 -19.63 23.63 25.14
CA VAL A 556 -18.37 24.28 25.54
C VAL A 556 -17.60 24.58 24.28
N THR A 557 -17.11 25.81 24.17
CA THR A 557 -16.30 26.25 23.02
C THR A 557 -14.88 26.52 23.47
N PHE A 558 -13.90 26.09 22.68
CA PHE A 558 -12.50 26.42 22.90
C PHE A 558 -11.80 26.60 21.56
N ARG A 559 -10.53 27.03 21.58
CA ARG A 559 -9.72 27.11 20.37
C ARG A 559 -8.77 25.93 20.31
N ASP A 560 -8.67 25.33 19.15
CA ASP A 560 -7.66 24.32 18.87
C ASP A 560 -6.25 24.91 19.14
N PRO A 561 -5.40 24.22 19.90
CA PRO A 561 -4.09 24.73 20.29
C PRO A 561 -3.05 24.72 19.15
N VAL A 562 -3.32 24.05 18.03
CA VAL A 562 -2.43 23.91 16.89
C VAL A 562 -2.73 24.96 15.81
N ASP A 563 -4.00 25.10 15.43
CA ASP A 563 -4.42 25.97 14.31
C ASP A 563 -5.32 27.14 14.71
N GLY A 564 -5.80 27.18 15.96
CA GLY A 564 -6.57 28.29 16.53
C GLY A 564 -8.04 28.33 16.08
N PHE A 565 -8.53 27.34 15.35
CA PHE A 565 -9.94 27.26 14.97
C PHE A 565 -10.85 27.04 16.19
N LEU A 566 -12.10 27.48 16.08
CA LEU A 566 -13.09 27.23 17.11
C LEU A 566 -13.55 25.77 17.05
N LEU A 567 -13.57 25.12 18.20
CA LEU A 567 -14.12 23.79 18.39
C LEU A 567 -15.23 23.86 19.43
N HIS A 568 -16.34 23.18 19.16
CA HIS A 568 -17.50 23.11 20.02
C HIS A 568 -17.73 21.67 20.47
N LEU A 569 -17.65 21.39 21.77
CA LEU A 569 -18.16 20.14 22.33
C LEU A 569 -19.61 20.35 22.72
N VAL A 570 -20.47 19.39 22.42
CA VAL A 570 -21.91 19.57 22.59
C VAL A 570 -22.59 18.30 23.12
N TYR A 571 -23.63 18.44 23.94
CA TYR A 571 -24.34 17.32 24.58
C TYR A 571 -25.84 17.59 24.69
N GLY A 572 -26.63 16.53 24.68
CA GLY A 572 -28.05 16.60 24.99
C GLY A 572 -28.92 17.21 23.89
N GLN A 573 -28.48 17.20 22.63
CA GLN A 573 -29.35 17.57 21.50
C GLN A 573 -30.50 16.55 21.36
N GLY A 574 -31.72 17.01 21.60
CA GLY A 574 -32.92 16.22 21.35
C GLY A 574 -33.42 16.37 19.92
N SER A 575 -34.11 15.35 19.40
CA SER A 575 -34.94 15.54 18.20
C SER A 575 -36.16 16.39 18.55
N LYS A 576 -36.21 17.65 18.10
CA LYS A 576 -37.45 18.43 18.12
C LYS A 576 -38.22 18.19 16.82
N THR A 577 -39.32 17.46 16.87
CA THR A 577 -40.42 17.64 15.91
C THR A 577 -41.14 18.93 16.28
N GLU A 578 -40.79 20.04 15.63
CA GLU A 578 -41.63 21.23 15.72
C GLU A 578 -42.99 20.92 15.06
N THR A 579 -44.05 20.88 15.85
CA THR A 579 -45.39 21.08 15.32
C THR A 579 -45.58 22.54 14.96
N LYS A 580 -45.57 22.78 13.65
CA LYS A 580 -45.97 23.98 12.89
C LYS A 580 -45.00 25.16 12.81
#